data_AF-A0A370BA21-F1
#
_entry.id   AF-A0A370BA21-F1
#
_cell.length_a   1.000
_cell.length_b   1.000
_cell.length_c   1.000
_cell.angle_alpha   90.00
_cell.angle_beta   90.00
_cell.angle_gamma   90.00
#
_symmetry.space_group_name_H-M   'P 1'
#
loop_
_entity.id
_entity.type
_entity.pdbx_description
1 polymer ?
#
loop_
_entity_poly.entity_id
_entity_poly.type
_entity_poly.pdbx_seq_one_letter_code
_entity_poly.pdbx_strand_id
1 'polypeptide(L)'
;MARQLRFTGTDSKVDGCPALHADEGTGEIIVQGTPVTDPEDLDQLQHFGPNEAAVAVPRELLVNWGPKEMERVPELVDRGTFRRLFENFKHTAWRLETRRGYASDRQDPDFQAFLATGSSPCDPNEPWFVNIRARTNAGKTVSRVRITDNPPTKEQLFLLDYARHNASVGEDIRYMWREDADRGALPAEDFWIFDSRLVALLHFDDEDNLLNIELVTEPAEVVRYAVARDAAMYDALPFDQFAAQVCATE
;
A
#
# COMPACT_ATOMS: atom_id res chain seq x y z
N MET A 1 -6.35 22.63 -32.15
CA MET A 1 -6.63 21.46 -33.01
C MET A 1 -7.93 20.82 -32.50
N ALA A 2 -8.67 20.09 -33.33
CA ALA A 2 -9.85 19.37 -32.86
C ALA A 2 -9.41 18.23 -31.91
N ARG A 3 -10.19 17.98 -30.84
CA ARG A 3 -9.98 16.85 -29.93
C ARG A 3 -10.30 15.53 -30.64
N GLN A 4 -9.64 14.45 -30.22
CA GLN A 4 -9.94 13.10 -30.69
C GLN A 4 -10.80 12.41 -29.63
N LEU A 5 -12.12 12.48 -29.79
CA LEU A 5 -13.07 12.00 -28.79
C LEU A 5 -13.52 10.56 -29.08
N ARG A 6 -13.34 9.68 -28.09
CA ARG A 6 -13.89 8.32 -28.08
C ARG A 6 -15.15 8.27 -27.21
N PHE A 7 -16.22 7.72 -27.76
CA PHE A 7 -17.44 7.48 -26.99
C PHE A 7 -17.21 6.43 -25.89
N THR A 8 -17.59 6.76 -24.65
CA THR A 8 -17.43 5.88 -23.49
C THR A 8 -18.73 5.17 -23.14
N GLY A 9 -19.87 5.88 -23.17
CA GLY A 9 -21.17 5.27 -22.88
C GLY A 9 -22.29 6.26 -22.61
N THR A 10 -23.52 5.74 -22.59
CA THR A 10 -24.77 6.43 -22.22
C THR A 10 -25.70 5.46 -21.50
N ASP A 11 -26.56 5.98 -20.64
CA ASP A 11 -27.67 5.25 -20.03
C ASP A 11 -29.02 5.51 -20.74
N SER A 12 -29.04 6.40 -21.74
CA SER A 12 -30.22 6.67 -22.55
C SER A 12 -30.49 5.49 -23.50
N LYS A 13 -31.72 4.95 -23.46
CA LYS A 13 -32.11 3.79 -24.28
C LYS A 13 -32.77 4.14 -25.61
N VAL A 14 -33.15 5.40 -25.83
CA VAL A 14 -34.01 5.77 -26.98
C VAL A 14 -33.60 7.09 -27.63
N ASP A 15 -33.65 8.27 -26.98
CA ASP A 15 -33.53 9.56 -27.70
C ASP A 15 -32.86 10.73 -26.93
N GLY A 16 -31.67 10.52 -26.34
CA GLY A 16 -30.80 11.65 -26.02
C GLY A 16 -30.10 11.60 -24.67
N CYS A 17 -29.01 12.39 -24.63
CA CYS A 17 -28.16 12.76 -23.52
C CYS A 17 -28.69 12.43 -22.10
N PRO A 18 -27.82 11.87 -21.23
CA PRO A 18 -26.41 12.20 -21.18
C PRO A 18 -25.45 11.06 -21.57
N ALA A 19 -24.24 11.46 -21.97
CA ALA A 19 -23.19 10.57 -22.44
C ALA A 19 -21.81 11.04 -21.97
N LEU A 20 -20.88 10.09 -21.86
CA LEU A 20 -19.48 10.36 -21.59
C LEU A 20 -18.64 10.07 -22.82
N HIS A 21 -17.67 10.93 -23.08
CA HIS A 21 -16.62 10.73 -24.07
C HIS A 21 -15.26 10.94 -23.41
N ALA A 22 -14.23 10.24 -23.88
CA ALA A 22 -12.86 10.44 -23.47
C ALA A 22 -12.08 11.11 -24.60
N ASP A 23 -11.30 12.15 -24.29
CA ASP A 23 -10.29 12.69 -25.20
C ASP A 23 -9.06 11.77 -25.19
N GLU A 24 -8.78 11.10 -26.30
CA GLU A 24 -7.66 10.16 -26.41
C GLU A 24 -6.29 10.86 -26.31
N GLY A 25 -6.22 12.17 -26.54
CA GLY A 25 -4.98 12.92 -26.46
C GLY A 25 -4.64 13.42 -25.05
N THR A 26 -5.66 13.81 -24.27
CA THR A 26 -5.47 14.44 -22.94
C THR A 26 -5.91 13.57 -21.78
N GLY A 27 -6.73 12.54 -22.03
CA GLY A 27 -7.39 11.75 -20.99
C GLY A 27 -8.59 12.45 -20.34
N GLU A 28 -8.94 13.67 -20.76
CA GLU A 28 -10.08 14.41 -20.22
C GLU A 28 -11.40 13.71 -20.56
N ILE A 29 -12.32 13.69 -19.59
CA ILE A 29 -13.70 13.22 -19.82
C ILE A 29 -14.58 14.41 -20.22
N ILE A 30 -15.23 14.27 -21.36
CA ILE A 30 -16.21 15.23 -21.87
C ILE A 30 -17.60 14.72 -21.53
N VAL A 31 -18.34 15.52 -20.76
CA VAL A 31 -19.71 15.24 -20.36
C VAL A 31 -20.66 15.91 -21.34
N GLN A 32 -21.40 15.10 -22.09
CA GLN A 32 -22.47 15.57 -22.97
C GLN A 32 -23.80 15.43 -22.24
N GLY A 33 -24.51 16.53 -22.04
CA GLY A 33 -25.79 16.54 -21.34
C GLY A 33 -26.57 17.84 -21.58
N THR A 34 -27.76 17.91 -21.03
CA THR A 34 -28.52 19.16 -20.99
C THR A 34 -27.87 20.11 -19.97
N PRO A 35 -27.49 21.34 -20.37
CA PRO A 35 -26.93 22.30 -19.43
C PRO A 35 -27.96 22.69 -18.37
N VAL A 36 -27.49 22.93 -17.15
CA VAL A 36 -28.27 23.61 -16.12
C VAL A 36 -28.24 25.10 -16.46
N THR A 37 -29.41 25.71 -16.64
CA THR A 37 -29.53 27.13 -17.05
C THR A 37 -30.35 27.97 -16.10
N ASP A 38 -30.97 27.37 -15.09
CA ASP A 38 -31.75 28.10 -14.10
C ASP A 38 -30.81 28.97 -13.23
N PRO A 39 -31.00 30.30 -13.16
CA PRO A 39 -30.15 31.17 -12.35
C PRO A 39 -30.11 30.79 -10.87
N GLU A 40 -31.22 30.30 -10.29
CA GLU A 40 -31.26 29.90 -8.89
C GLU A 40 -30.43 28.63 -8.65
N ASP A 41 -30.41 27.69 -9.61
CA ASP A 41 -29.57 26.50 -9.54
C ASP A 41 -28.08 26.86 -9.72
N LEU A 42 -27.77 27.78 -10.63
CA LEU A 42 -26.41 28.22 -10.90
C LEU A 42 -25.79 29.01 -9.74
N ASP A 43 -26.57 29.86 -9.06
CA ASP A 43 -26.12 30.63 -7.88
C ASP A 43 -25.78 29.73 -6.68
N GLN A 44 -26.26 28.48 -6.67
CA GLN A 44 -25.92 27.49 -5.64
C GLN A 44 -24.60 26.74 -5.91
N LEU A 45 -24.06 26.82 -7.13
CA LEU A 45 -22.82 26.14 -7.49
C LEU A 45 -21.60 26.87 -6.92
N GLN A 46 -20.70 26.13 -6.28
CA GLN A 46 -19.45 26.68 -5.76
C GLN A 46 -18.42 26.79 -6.88
N HIS A 47 -17.70 27.92 -6.94
CA HIS A 47 -16.66 28.22 -7.92
C HIS A 47 -17.13 28.33 -9.39
N PHE A 48 -18.43 28.47 -9.64
CA PHE A 48 -18.96 28.57 -11.00
C PHE A 48 -18.59 29.90 -11.69
N GLY A 49 -17.87 29.80 -12.80
CA GLY A 49 -17.34 30.94 -13.56
C GLY A 49 -18.12 31.31 -14.82
N PRO A 50 -17.90 32.51 -15.39
CA PRO A 50 -18.64 33.02 -16.56
C PRO A 50 -18.40 32.23 -17.86
N ASN A 51 -17.38 31.37 -17.91
CA ASN A 51 -17.04 30.54 -19.06
C ASN A 51 -17.29 29.04 -18.81
N GLU A 52 -17.99 28.70 -17.72
CA GLU A 52 -18.27 27.33 -17.33
C GLU A 52 -19.68 26.92 -17.74
N ALA A 53 -19.87 25.63 -17.99
CA ALA A 53 -21.18 25.04 -18.26
C ALA A 53 -21.43 23.93 -17.23
N ALA A 54 -22.49 24.07 -16.46
CA ALA A 54 -22.96 23.01 -15.57
C ALA A 54 -23.85 22.05 -16.37
N VAL A 55 -23.64 20.74 -16.23
CA VAL A 55 -24.40 19.72 -16.94
C VAL A 55 -24.98 18.74 -15.92
N ALA A 56 -26.30 18.55 -15.96
CA ALA A 56 -26.95 17.57 -15.10
C ALA A 56 -26.69 16.15 -15.65
N VAL A 57 -26.15 15.27 -14.82
CA VAL A 57 -25.90 13.85 -15.15
C VAL A 57 -26.53 12.90 -14.13
N PRO A 58 -27.24 11.85 -14.58
CA PRO A 58 -27.65 10.72 -13.76
C PRO A 58 -26.45 10.07 -13.09
N ARG A 59 -26.68 9.57 -11.89
CA ARG A 59 -25.63 8.90 -11.10
C ARG A 59 -25.17 7.62 -11.81
N GLU A 60 -26.11 6.94 -12.43
CA GLU A 60 -25.93 5.67 -13.14
C GLU A 60 -24.95 5.82 -14.30
N LEU A 61 -24.96 6.96 -15.01
CA LEU A 61 -24.02 7.23 -16.09
C LEU A 61 -22.57 7.22 -15.58
N LEU A 62 -22.30 7.92 -14.47
CA LEU A 62 -20.96 7.98 -13.88
C LEU A 62 -20.53 6.64 -13.29
N VAL A 63 -21.45 5.92 -12.64
CA VAL A 63 -21.16 4.60 -12.04
C VAL A 63 -20.85 3.55 -13.11
N ASN A 64 -21.65 3.52 -14.19
CA ASN A 64 -21.54 2.47 -15.20
C ASN A 64 -20.42 2.75 -16.21
N TRP A 65 -20.25 4.02 -16.59
CA TRP A 65 -19.44 4.44 -17.73
C TRP A 65 -18.34 5.43 -17.38
N GLY A 66 -18.23 5.88 -16.12
CA GLY A 66 -17.08 6.64 -15.67
C GLY A 66 -15.78 5.81 -15.78
N PRO A 67 -14.63 6.46 -15.93
CA PRO A 67 -13.34 5.77 -15.95
C PRO A 67 -13.17 4.99 -14.64
N LYS A 68 -12.97 3.67 -14.77
CA LYS A 68 -12.83 2.74 -13.63
C LYS A 68 -11.39 2.56 -13.18
N GLU A 69 -10.47 2.82 -14.11
CA GLU A 69 -9.03 2.75 -13.90
C GLU A 69 -8.47 4.11 -14.35
N MET A 70 -7.73 4.77 -13.47
CA MET A 70 -6.86 5.86 -13.90
C MET A 70 -5.65 5.21 -14.56
N GLU A 71 -5.23 5.68 -15.74
CA GLU A 71 -3.89 5.38 -16.24
C GLU A 71 -2.88 5.90 -15.21
N ARG A 72 -2.40 4.97 -14.38
CA ARG A 72 -1.54 5.25 -13.24
C ARG A 72 -0.15 5.53 -13.76
N VAL A 73 0.39 6.71 -13.43
CA VAL A 73 1.83 6.95 -13.51
C VAL A 73 2.39 6.71 -12.11
N PRO A 74 3.17 5.64 -11.90
CA PRO A 74 3.77 5.35 -10.60
C PRO A 74 4.58 6.54 -10.07
N GLU A 75 4.27 7.04 -8.88
CA GLU A 75 5.14 7.99 -8.18
C GLU A 75 6.30 7.21 -7.54
N LEU A 76 7.41 7.08 -8.26
CA LEU A 76 8.59 6.40 -7.78
C LEU A 76 9.46 7.34 -6.94
N VAL A 77 9.90 6.85 -5.78
CA VAL A 77 10.77 7.60 -4.87
C VAL A 77 12.09 6.90 -4.62
N ASP A 78 13.12 7.70 -4.32
CA ASP A 78 14.41 7.17 -3.93
C ASP A 78 14.42 6.68 -2.47
N ARG A 79 15.48 5.95 -2.11
CA ARG A 79 15.65 5.39 -0.75
C ARG A 79 15.73 6.46 0.33
N GLY A 80 16.25 7.65 0.02
CA GLY A 80 16.35 8.76 0.96
C GLY A 80 14.98 9.34 1.32
N THR A 81 14.13 9.54 0.31
CA THR A 81 12.75 9.98 0.44
C THR A 81 11.93 8.94 1.20
N PHE A 82 12.09 7.66 0.88
CA PHE A 82 11.45 6.57 1.63
C PHE A 82 11.85 6.57 3.11
N ARG A 83 13.15 6.72 3.43
CA ARG A 83 13.63 6.80 4.81
C ARG A 83 12.97 7.93 5.60
N ARG A 84 12.73 9.07 4.97
CA ARG A 84 12.06 10.21 5.60
C ARG A 84 10.60 9.92 6.00
N LEU A 85 9.92 8.93 5.41
CA LEU A 85 8.56 8.58 5.83
C LEU A 85 8.53 8.09 7.29
N PHE A 86 9.54 7.32 7.69
CA PHE A 86 9.72 6.82 9.07
C PHE A 86 10.07 7.92 10.07
N GLU A 87 10.45 9.10 9.58
CA GLU A 87 10.68 10.26 10.43
C GLU A 87 9.41 11.11 10.61
N ASN A 88 8.53 11.11 9.61
CA ASN A 88 7.49 12.11 9.46
C ASN A 88 6.06 11.60 9.69
N PHE A 89 5.83 10.28 9.71
CA PHE A 89 4.51 9.70 10.01
C PHE A 89 3.99 10.18 11.38
N LYS A 90 2.67 10.27 11.55
CA LYS A 90 2.05 10.93 12.71
C LYS A 90 1.61 9.96 13.80
N HIS A 91 1.08 8.81 13.41
CA HIS A 91 0.42 7.86 14.29
C HIS A 91 0.92 6.44 14.08
N THR A 92 0.86 5.93 12.85
CA THR A 92 1.07 4.52 12.54
C THR A 92 1.98 4.32 11.33
N ALA A 93 2.89 3.36 11.43
CA ALA A 93 3.62 2.79 10.31
C ALA A 93 3.47 1.27 10.39
N TRP A 94 2.90 0.65 9.36
CA TRP A 94 2.67 -0.80 9.35
C TRP A 94 3.22 -1.43 8.07
N ARG A 95 3.82 -2.62 8.17
CA ARG A 95 4.39 -3.34 7.03
C ARG A 95 3.80 -4.75 6.86
N LEU A 96 3.52 -5.14 5.61
CA LEU A 96 3.41 -6.54 5.22
C LEU A 96 4.69 -6.99 4.53
N GLU A 97 5.21 -8.14 4.97
CA GLU A 97 6.36 -8.82 4.38
C GLU A 97 5.92 -10.20 3.90
N THR A 98 5.95 -10.41 2.59
CA THR A 98 5.40 -11.58 1.92
C THR A 98 6.50 -12.53 1.42
N ARG A 99 7.73 -12.02 1.28
CA ARG A 99 8.83 -12.71 0.61
C ARG A 99 9.45 -13.81 1.46
N ARG A 100 10.16 -14.71 0.78
CA ARG A 100 10.93 -15.82 1.39
C ARG A 100 12.32 -15.42 1.86
N GLY A 101 12.73 -14.20 1.57
CA GLY A 101 14.03 -13.62 1.93
C GLY A 101 14.22 -12.30 1.20
N TYR A 102 15.27 -11.58 1.57
CA TYR A 102 15.68 -10.33 0.92
C TYR A 102 17.16 -10.39 0.57
N ALA A 103 17.52 -9.89 -0.62
CA ALA A 103 18.92 -9.87 -1.04
C ALA A 103 19.80 -9.02 -0.13
N SER A 104 19.23 -7.97 0.50
CA SER A 104 19.92 -7.15 1.51
C SER A 104 20.40 -7.99 2.69
N ASP A 105 19.55 -8.88 3.18
CA ASP A 105 19.81 -9.67 4.38
C ASP A 105 20.91 -10.70 4.10
N ARG A 106 20.90 -11.29 2.90
CA ARG A 106 21.93 -12.25 2.46
C ARG A 106 23.34 -11.64 2.45
N GLN A 107 23.43 -10.32 2.23
CA GLN A 107 24.69 -9.57 2.20
C GLN A 107 25.13 -9.09 3.58
N ASP A 108 24.28 -9.21 4.60
CA ASP A 108 24.54 -8.73 5.95
C ASP A 108 25.41 -9.72 6.75
N PRO A 109 26.47 -9.25 7.44
CA PRO A 109 27.23 -10.09 8.38
C PRO A 109 26.38 -10.77 9.45
N ASP A 110 25.28 -10.15 9.89
CA ASP A 110 24.36 -10.70 10.89
C ASP A 110 23.69 -11.99 10.39
N PHE A 111 23.38 -12.07 9.10
CA PHE A 111 22.85 -13.28 8.47
C PHE A 111 23.89 -14.40 8.46
N GLN A 112 25.15 -14.10 8.18
CA GLN A 112 26.22 -15.10 8.24
C GLN A 112 26.46 -15.62 9.66
N ALA A 113 26.38 -14.74 10.67
CA ALA A 113 26.45 -15.14 12.07
C ALA A 113 25.27 -16.02 12.48
N PHE A 114 24.06 -15.71 12.01
CA PHE A 114 22.87 -16.54 12.22
C PHE A 114 23.05 -17.93 11.59
N LEU A 115 23.52 -18.01 10.34
CA LEU A 115 23.77 -19.31 9.69
C LEU A 115 24.78 -20.17 10.46
N ALA A 116 25.76 -19.55 11.11
CA ALA A 116 26.79 -20.24 11.88
C ALA A 116 26.33 -20.68 13.28
N THR A 117 25.43 -19.93 13.92
CA THR A 117 25.14 -20.06 15.36
C THR A 117 23.67 -20.25 15.71
N GLY A 118 22.75 -20.06 14.76
CA GLY A 118 21.31 -20.04 14.97
C GLY A 118 20.79 -18.74 15.58
N SER A 119 21.63 -17.72 15.77
CA SER A 119 21.23 -16.44 16.34
C SER A 119 22.04 -15.28 15.76
N SER A 120 21.38 -14.16 15.48
CA SER A 120 22.03 -12.97 14.96
C SER A 120 22.50 -12.03 16.08
N PRO A 121 23.68 -11.40 15.93
CA PRO A 121 23.95 -10.16 16.63
C PRO A 121 23.01 -9.04 16.12
N CYS A 122 23.03 -7.91 16.81
CA CYS A 122 22.35 -6.69 16.41
C CYS A 122 23.03 -5.51 17.10
N ASP A 123 23.29 -4.42 16.36
CA ASP A 123 23.72 -3.15 16.95
C ASP A 123 22.50 -2.31 17.33
N PRO A 124 22.20 -2.11 18.63
CA PRO A 124 21.06 -1.31 19.05
C PRO A 124 21.20 0.19 18.71
N ASN A 125 22.40 0.64 18.29
CA ASN A 125 22.68 2.01 17.89
C ASN A 125 22.57 2.23 16.37
N GLU A 126 22.21 1.21 15.60
CA GLU A 126 21.95 1.39 14.17
C GLU A 126 20.85 2.47 13.98
N PRO A 127 20.98 3.34 12.95
CA PRO A 127 20.02 4.40 12.69
C PRO A 127 18.55 3.96 12.67
N TRP A 128 18.26 2.75 12.19
CA TRP A 128 16.90 2.18 12.21
C TRP A 128 16.38 2.04 13.65
N PHE A 129 17.06 1.28 14.49
CA PHE A 129 16.67 1.03 15.87
C PHE A 129 16.56 2.31 16.70
N VAL A 130 17.49 3.25 16.50
CA VAL A 130 17.44 4.56 17.17
C VAL A 130 16.20 5.35 16.75
N ASN A 131 15.89 5.41 15.45
CA ASN A 131 14.70 6.10 14.97
C ASN A 131 13.42 5.44 15.50
N ILE A 132 13.26 4.12 15.31
CA ILE A 132 12.05 3.40 15.74
C ILE A 132 11.81 3.55 17.24
N ARG A 133 12.85 3.37 18.08
CA ARG A 133 12.76 3.60 19.53
C ARG A 133 12.28 5.01 19.87
N ALA A 134 12.79 6.03 19.16
CA ALA A 134 12.35 7.40 19.37
C ALA A 134 10.87 7.60 18.98
N ARG A 135 10.38 6.91 17.94
CA ARG A 135 8.98 6.98 17.50
C ARG A 135 8.03 6.27 18.46
N THR A 136 8.38 5.07 18.89
CA THR A 136 7.58 4.27 19.83
C THR A 136 7.51 4.94 21.21
N ASN A 137 8.62 5.49 21.71
CA ASN A 137 8.64 6.30 22.94
C ASN A 137 7.79 7.58 22.85
N ALA A 138 7.58 8.11 21.64
CA ALA A 138 6.69 9.24 21.41
C ALA A 138 5.20 8.82 21.27
N GLY A 139 4.86 7.56 21.54
CA GLY A 139 3.50 7.02 21.48
C GLY A 139 3.03 6.64 20.06
N LYS A 140 3.92 6.62 19.07
CA LYS A 140 3.59 6.16 17.72
C LYS A 140 3.65 4.63 17.64
N THR A 141 2.83 4.05 16.79
CA THR A 141 2.80 2.60 16.58
C THR A 141 3.60 2.21 15.34
N VAL A 142 4.51 1.26 15.49
CA VAL A 142 5.22 0.61 14.40
C VAL A 142 4.94 -0.89 14.49
N SER A 143 4.44 -1.48 13.41
CA SER A 143 3.99 -2.87 13.42
C SER A 143 4.30 -3.56 12.10
N ARG A 144 4.39 -4.89 12.14
CA ARG A 144 4.74 -5.68 10.97
C ARG A 144 4.09 -7.05 11.05
N VAL A 145 3.58 -7.53 9.92
CA VAL A 145 3.23 -8.93 9.72
C VAL A 145 4.16 -9.53 8.69
N ARG A 146 4.76 -10.67 9.03
CA ARG A 146 5.60 -11.48 8.15
C ARG A 146 4.89 -12.78 7.79
N ILE A 147 4.85 -13.09 6.50
CA ILE A 147 4.34 -14.36 5.99
C ILE A 147 5.48 -15.36 5.91
N THR A 148 5.27 -16.53 6.51
CA THR A 148 6.27 -17.60 6.60
C THR A 148 5.80 -18.86 5.87
N ASP A 149 6.72 -19.53 5.17
CA ASP A 149 6.44 -20.80 4.49
C ASP A 149 6.45 -21.95 5.50
N ASN A 150 5.80 -23.07 5.16
CA ASN A 150 5.88 -24.30 5.94
C ASN A 150 6.44 -25.44 5.07
N PRO A 151 7.70 -25.89 5.29
CA PRO A 151 8.65 -25.40 6.30
C PRO A 151 9.23 -24.01 5.96
N PRO A 152 9.67 -23.22 6.96
CA PRO A 152 10.29 -21.91 6.73
C PRO A 152 11.60 -21.99 5.95
N THR A 153 11.92 -20.95 5.18
CA THR A 153 13.26 -20.79 4.60
C THR A 153 14.28 -20.36 5.67
N LYS A 154 15.58 -20.49 5.36
CA LYS A 154 16.65 -20.03 6.28
C LYS A 154 16.58 -18.53 6.52
N GLU A 155 16.26 -17.76 5.50
CA GLU A 155 16.07 -16.32 5.57
C GLU A 155 14.84 -15.96 6.42
N GLN A 156 13.74 -16.72 6.32
CA GLN A 156 12.57 -16.52 7.21
C GLN A 156 12.90 -16.86 8.66
N LEU A 157 13.68 -17.92 8.92
CA LEU A 157 14.16 -18.25 10.27
C LEU A 157 15.10 -17.16 10.82
N PHE A 158 15.96 -16.58 9.97
CA PHE A 158 16.77 -15.43 10.35
C PHE A 158 15.90 -14.25 10.78
N LEU A 159 14.91 -13.88 9.97
CA LEU A 159 13.99 -12.80 10.30
C LEU A 159 13.19 -13.08 11.58
N LEU A 160 12.86 -14.35 11.84
CA LEU A 160 12.20 -14.80 13.06
C LEU A 160 13.08 -14.61 14.29
N ASP A 161 14.36 -15.00 14.27
CA ASP A 161 15.31 -14.69 15.35
C ASP A 161 15.50 -13.17 15.50
N TYR A 162 15.68 -12.45 14.39
CA TYR A 162 15.92 -11.01 14.37
C TYR A 162 14.71 -10.20 14.88
N ALA A 163 13.51 -10.79 14.90
CA ALA A 163 12.29 -10.15 15.41
C ALA A 163 12.42 -9.71 16.88
N ARG A 164 13.19 -10.43 17.71
CA ARG A 164 13.40 -10.06 19.12
C ARG A 164 14.09 -8.70 19.27
N HIS A 165 14.99 -8.36 18.35
CA HIS A 165 15.66 -7.06 18.34
C HIS A 165 14.69 -5.95 17.96
N ASN A 166 13.85 -6.16 16.94
CA ASN A 166 12.81 -5.21 16.54
C ASN A 166 11.79 -4.99 17.67
N ALA A 167 11.35 -6.06 18.32
CA ALA A 167 10.45 -5.98 19.47
C ALA A 167 11.08 -5.20 20.64
N SER A 168 12.40 -5.29 20.84
CA SER A 168 13.10 -4.56 21.91
C SER A 168 13.05 -3.04 21.79
N VAL A 169 12.79 -2.51 20.58
CA VAL A 169 12.59 -1.07 20.34
C VAL A 169 11.12 -0.67 20.19
N GLY A 170 10.20 -1.60 20.47
CA GLY A 170 8.77 -1.35 20.54
C GLY A 170 7.99 -1.60 19.25
N GLU A 171 8.57 -2.29 18.25
CA GLU A 171 7.77 -2.77 17.11
C GLU A 171 6.86 -3.94 17.55
N ASP A 172 5.58 -3.92 17.13
CA ASP A 172 4.69 -5.10 17.22
C ASP A 172 4.94 -5.98 15.99
N ILE A 173 5.77 -7.02 16.18
CA ILE A 173 6.12 -7.97 15.13
C ILE A 173 5.27 -9.23 15.26
N ARG A 174 4.57 -9.55 14.18
CA ARG A 174 3.71 -10.72 14.08
C ARG A 174 4.01 -11.54 12.84
N TYR A 175 3.57 -12.79 12.90
CA TYR A 175 3.80 -13.79 11.87
C TYR A 175 2.53 -14.58 11.57
N MET A 176 2.42 -15.04 10.33
CA MET A 176 1.39 -15.97 9.92
C MET A 176 1.94 -16.95 8.88
N TRP A 177 1.30 -18.10 8.74
CA TRP A 177 1.67 -19.04 7.69
C TRP A 177 1.17 -18.57 6.33
N ARG A 178 1.90 -18.90 5.27
CA ARG A 178 1.53 -18.57 3.89
C ARG A 178 0.18 -19.12 3.50
N GLU A 179 -0.16 -20.33 3.93
CA GLU A 179 -1.48 -20.93 3.68
C GLU A 179 -2.62 -20.08 4.28
N ASP A 180 -2.40 -19.47 5.46
CA ASP A 180 -3.38 -18.60 6.09
C ASP A 180 -3.51 -17.27 5.33
N ALA A 181 -2.39 -16.73 4.84
CA ALA A 181 -2.37 -15.51 4.03
C ALA A 181 -3.09 -15.70 2.68
N ASP A 182 -2.86 -16.84 2.03
CA ASP A 182 -3.51 -17.22 0.78
C ASP A 182 -5.02 -17.40 0.98
N ARG A 183 -5.43 -18.04 2.09
CA ARG A 183 -6.84 -18.19 2.47
C ARG A 183 -7.51 -16.86 2.77
N GLY A 184 -6.77 -15.92 3.35
CA GLY A 184 -7.20 -14.53 3.60
C GLY A 184 -7.16 -13.64 2.35
N ALA A 185 -6.70 -14.15 1.20
CA ALA A 185 -6.48 -13.41 -0.04
C ALA A 185 -5.65 -12.13 0.17
N LEU A 186 -4.61 -12.22 1.01
CA LEU A 186 -3.68 -11.12 1.23
C LEU A 186 -2.88 -10.80 -0.04
N PRO A 187 -2.50 -9.54 -0.25
CA PRO A 187 -1.64 -9.16 -1.36
C PRO A 187 -0.30 -9.91 -1.31
N ALA A 188 0.23 -10.22 -2.49
CA ALA A 188 1.53 -10.87 -2.64
C ALA A 188 2.68 -9.86 -2.65
N GLU A 189 2.38 -8.57 -2.68
CA GLU A 189 3.34 -7.49 -2.67
C GLU A 189 3.73 -7.08 -1.25
N ASP A 190 5.00 -6.70 -1.10
CA ASP A 190 5.51 -6.06 0.10
C ASP A 190 5.14 -4.58 0.11
N PHE A 191 4.59 -4.10 1.22
CA PHE A 191 4.26 -2.69 1.35
C PHE A 191 4.34 -2.18 2.79
N TRP A 192 4.56 -0.88 2.91
CA TRP A 192 4.29 -0.11 4.11
C TRP A 192 3.03 0.73 3.93
N ILE A 193 2.24 0.88 4.99
CA ILE A 193 1.16 1.87 5.08
C ILE A 193 1.44 2.81 6.26
N PHE A 194 1.39 4.11 6.00
CA PHE A 194 1.63 5.18 6.97
C PHE A 194 0.34 5.94 7.20
N ASP A 195 -0.04 6.11 8.47
CA ASP A 195 -1.19 6.88 8.94
C ASP A 195 -2.51 6.57 8.21
N SER A 196 -2.65 5.35 7.66
CA SER A 196 -3.77 4.92 6.80
C SER A 196 -4.07 5.89 5.63
N ARG A 197 -3.05 6.57 5.09
CA ARG A 197 -3.20 7.60 4.04
C ARG A 197 -2.17 7.53 2.92
N LEU A 198 -1.06 6.85 3.16
CA LEU A 198 0.04 6.72 2.21
C LEU A 198 0.54 5.29 2.25
N VAL A 199 0.59 4.64 1.10
CA VAL A 199 1.21 3.33 0.94
C VAL A 199 2.52 3.50 0.18
N ALA A 200 3.57 2.83 0.65
CA ALA A 200 4.81 2.66 -0.08
C ALA A 200 4.90 1.18 -0.48
N LEU A 201 4.72 0.91 -1.78
CA LEU A 201 4.81 -0.42 -2.37
C LEU A 201 6.27 -0.70 -2.76
N LEU A 202 6.80 -1.85 -2.36
CA LEU A 202 8.19 -2.22 -2.58
C LEU A 202 8.27 -3.23 -3.73
N HIS A 203 8.91 -2.82 -4.81
CA HIS A 203 9.06 -3.65 -6.00
C HIS A 203 10.42 -4.35 -5.98
N PHE A 204 10.41 -5.67 -6.09
CA PHE A 204 11.60 -6.52 -6.04
C PHE A 204 11.76 -7.32 -7.34
N ASP A 205 12.99 -7.68 -7.68
CA ASP A 205 13.26 -8.67 -8.73
C ASP A 205 13.13 -10.12 -8.23
N ASP A 206 13.41 -11.09 -9.11
CA ASP A 206 13.35 -12.52 -8.82
C ASP A 206 14.44 -12.97 -7.84
N GLU A 207 15.54 -12.21 -7.73
CA GLU A 207 16.63 -12.41 -6.79
C GLU A 207 16.42 -11.73 -5.42
N ASP A 208 15.25 -11.12 -5.19
CA ASP A 208 14.88 -10.37 -3.99
C ASP A 208 15.65 -9.05 -3.78
N ASN A 209 16.18 -8.43 -4.84
CA ASN A 209 16.71 -7.07 -4.79
C ASN A 209 15.59 -6.04 -4.91
N LEU A 210 15.61 -5.03 -4.04
CA LEU A 210 14.67 -3.90 -4.12
C LEU A 210 15.02 -3.01 -5.33
N LEU A 211 14.14 -3.02 -6.33
CA LEU A 211 14.26 -2.26 -7.58
C LEU A 211 13.83 -0.81 -7.39
N ASN A 212 12.61 -0.59 -6.90
CA ASN A 212 12.05 0.74 -6.71
C ASN A 212 10.96 0.74 -5.63
N ILE A 213 10.56 1.94 -5.23
CA ILE A 213 9.56 2.18 -4.20
C ILE A 213 8.53 3.11 -4.81
N GLU A 214 7.28 2.66 -4.82
CA GLU A 214 6.17 3.42 -5.37
C GLU A 214 5.28 3.96 -4.26
N LEU A 215 4.94 5.24 -4.33
CA LEU A 215 3.98 5.87 -3.43
C LEU A 215 2.57 5.83 -4.01
N VAL A 216 1.61 5.52 -3.14
CA VAL A 216 0.19 5.43 -3.45
C VAL A 216 -0.57 6.27 -2.42
N THR A 217 -1.31 7.26 -2.91
CA THR A 217 -2.12 8.17 -2.07
C THR A 217 -3.60 8.17 -2.44
N GLU A 218 -3.95 7.40 -3.47
CA GLU A 218 -5.30 7.25 -3.98
C GLU A 218 -6.19 6.61 -2.90
N PRO A 219 -7.28 7.27 -2.45
CA PRO A 219 -8.04 6.80 -1.30
C PRO A 219 -8.57 5.37 -1.44
N ALA A 220 -9.01 4.96 -2.63
CA ALA A 220 -9.51 3.61 -2.87
C ALA A 220 -8.42 2.55 -2.70
N GLU A 221 -7.21 2.80 -3.23
CA GLU A 221 -6.08 1.88 -3.08
C GLU A 221 -5.57 1.85 -1.65
N VAL A 222 -5.45 2.99 -1.00
CA VAL A 222 -5.04 3.06 0.42
C VAL A 222 -6.02 2.28 1.30
N VAL A 223 -7.33 2.39 1.05
CA VAL A 223 -8.34 1.59 1.76
C VAL A 223 -8.17 0.10 1.48
N ARG A 224 -7.88 -0.31 0.23
CA ARG A 224 -7.61 -1.72 -0.10
C ARG A 224 -6.44 -2.28 0.72
N TYR A 225 -5.34 -1.54 0.81
CA TYR A 225 -4.19 -1.93 1.64
C TYR A 225 -4.46 -1.88 3.15
N ALA A 226 -5.30 -0.94 3.61
CA ALA A 226 -5.73 -0.89 5.00
C ALA A 226 -6.60 -2.11 5.39
N VAL A 227 -7.48 -2.56 4.50
CA VAL A 227 -8.25 -3.79 4.70
C VAL A 227 -7.33 -5.01 4.79
N ALA A 228 -6.32 -5.10 3.90
CA ALA A 228 -5.32 -6.17 3.95
C ALA A 228 -4.51 -6.15 5.27
N ARG A 229 -4.12 -4.97 5.77
CA ARG A 229 -3.50 -4.83 7.09
C ARG A 229 -4.39 -5.40 8.18
N ASP A 230 -5.66 -5.01 8.22
CA ASP A 230 -6.57 -5.39 9.30
C ASP A 230 -6.83 -6.90 9.30
N ALA A 231 -6.98 -7.52 8.13
CA ALA A 231 -7.06 -8.97 7.97
C ALA A 231 -5.77 -9.67 8.45
N ALA A 232 -4.60 -9.21 7.99
CA ALA A 232 -3.32 -9.76 8.39
C ALA A 232 -3.09 -9.66 9.91
N MET A 233 -3.46 -8.54 10.53
CA MET A 233 -3.31 -8.32 11.97
C MET A 233 -4.24 -9.20 12.82
N TYR A 234 -5.41 -9.56 12.28
CA TYR A 234 -6.38 -10.41 12.96
C TYR A 234 -5.88 -11.86 13.04
N ASP A 235 -5.33 -12.39 11.94
CA ASP A 235 -4.90 -13.79 11.85
C ASP A 235 -3.45 -14.01 12.33
N ALA A 236 -2.60 -12.98 12.34
CA ALA A 236 -1.20 -13.12 12.71
C ALA A 236 -0.96 -13.22 14.23
N LEU A 237 0.02 -14.05 14.58
CA LEU A 237 0.45 -14.31 15.96
C LEU A 237 1.68 -13.46 16.32
N PRO A 238 1.81 -13.01 17.58
CA PRO A 238 3.06 -12.44 18.09
C PRO A 238 4.27 -13.34 17.82
N PHE A 239 5.43 -12.74 17.53
CA PHE A 239 6.60 -13.49 17.07
C PHE A 239 7.08 -14.60 18.01
N ASP A 240 6.94 -14.40 19.32
CA ASP A 240 7.33 -15.38 20.36
C ASP A 240 6.42 -16.61 20.35
N GLN A 241 5.11 -16.40 20.19
CA GLN A 241 4.13 -17.47 20.05
C GLN A 241 4.31 -18.23 18.73
N PHE A 242 4.57 -17.50 17.64
CA PHE A 242 4.83 -18.11 16.34
C PHE A 242 6.14 -18.93 16.35
N ALA A 243 7.21 -18.41 16.96
CA ALA A 243 8.47 -19.13 17.10
C ALA A 243 8.31 -20.47 17.85
N ALA A 244 7.45 -20.52 18.87
CA ALA A 244 7.12 -21.76 19.56
C ALA A 244 6.43 -22.79 18.65
N GLN A 245 5.61 -22.36 17.68
CA GLN A 245 4.98 -23.28 16.71
C GLN A 245 5.99 -23.84 15.71
N VAL A 246 6.91 -22.99 15.22
CA VAL A 246 7.98 -23.41 14.30
C VAL A 246 8.83 -24.50 14.96
N CYS A 247 9.31 -24.27 16.19
CA CYS A 247 10.12 -25.25 16.93
C CYS A 247 9.37 -26.56 17.27
N ALA A 248 8.04 -26.55 17.32
CA ALA A 248 7.24 -27.75 17.58
C ALA A 248 7.00 -28.59 16.33
N THR A 249 7.30 -28.06 15.14
CA THR A 249 7.11 -28.71 13.84
C THR A 249 8.41 -29.34 13.32
N GLU A 250 9.56 -28.97 13.89
CA GLU A 250 10.89 -29.59 13.68
C GLU A 250 11.08 -30.88 14.50
#